data_AF-I4AFZ4-F1
#
_entry.id   AF-I4AFZ4-F1
#
_cell.length_a   1.000
_cell.length_b   1.000
_cell.length_c   1.000
_cell.angle_alpha   90.00
_cell.angle_beta   90.00
_cell.angle_gamma   90.00
#
_symmetry.space_group_name_H-M   'P 1'
#
loop_
_entity.id
_entity.type
_entity.pdbx_description
1 polymer ?
#
loop_
_entity_poly.entity_id
_entity_poly.type
_entity_poly.pdbx_seq_one_letter_code
_entity_poly.pdbx_strand_id
1 'polypeptide(L)'
;MILLDKLLSYYFNFGWISFPLAFLGGIILIFTSVANLNNKPKKIYKIIGNTLILQLFIIFFSMLFLKQLFREMVSKELIRNIKLTSSTIKGKNINLQETQVKLLIQYISSKKEIKPHHSSPTRKTTLYFINQLDTSIISLYQDSEIKKEFHIYWDKYDHVKELELKRIHINDKDLLDVLAPFG
;
A
#
# COMPACT_ATOMS: atom_id res chain seq x y z
N MET A 1 -12.50 0.32 9.01
CA MET A 1 -11.12 0.12 8.52
C MET A 1 -10.32 -0.92 9.31
N ILE A 2 -10.42 -0.97 10.64
CA ILE A 2 -9.74 -1.98 11.49
C ILE A 2 -10.00 -3.43 11.04
N LEU A 3 -11.24 -3.76 10.66
CA LEU A 3 -11.58 -5.09 10.15
C LEU A 3 -10.82 -5.46 8.87
N LEU A 4 -10.63 -4.48 7.96
CA LEU A 4 -9.96 -4.69 6.69
C LEU A 4 -8.44 -4.86 6.87
N ASP A 5 -7.86 -4.12 7.82
CA ASP A 5 -6.46 -4.26 8.24
C ASP A 5 -6.19 -5.65 8.84
N LYS A 6 -7.06 -6.12 9.74
CA LYS A 6 -7.02 -7.49 10.29
C LYS A 6 -7.19 -8.55 9.19
N LEU A 7 -8.08 -8.32 8.22
CA LEU A 7 -8.30 -9.22 7.10
C LEU A 7 -7.06 -9.31 6.20
N LEU A 8 -6.36 -8.20 5.97
CA LEU A 8 -5.08 -8.17 5.23
C LEU A 8 -3.99 -8.96 5.96
N SER A 9 -3.89 -8.78 7.28
CA SER A 9 -2.97 -9.54 8.14
C SER A 9 -3.25 -11.04 8.07
N TYR A 10 -4.51 -11.44 8.18
CA TYR A 10 -4.93 -12.84 8.06
C TYR A 10 -4.59 -13.42 6.68
N TYR A 11 -4.89 -12.70 5.60
CA TYR A 11 -4.55 -13.12 4.24
C TYR A 11 -3.05 -13.28 4.02
N PHE A 12 -2.23 -12.41 4.63
CA PHE A 12 -0.78 -12.53 4.58
C PHE A 12 -0.29 -13.83 5.25
N ASN A 13 -0.81 -14.13 6.45
CA ASN A 13 -0.48 -15.38 7.15
C ASN A 13 -1.00 -16.62 6.42
N PHE A 14 -2.19 -16.53 5.82
CA PHE A 14 -2.76 -17.63 5.04
C PHE A 14 -1.96 -17.91 3.75
N GLY A 15 -1.38 -16.87 3.14
CA GLY A 15 -0.47 -17.00 2.00
C GLY A 15 0.73 -17.91 2.32
N TRP A 16 1.33 -17.77 3.50
CA TRP A 16 2.44 -18.64 3.92
C TRP A 16 2.05 -20.11 4.06
N ILE A 17 0.82 -20.40 4.48
CA ILE A 17 0.29 -21.77 4.59
C ILE A 17 -0.03 -22.36 3.21
N SER A 18 -0.44 -21.52 2.25
CA SER A 18 -0.80 -21.96 0.91
C SER A 18 0.38 -22.54 0.11
N PHE A 19 1.60 -22.09 0.40
CA PHE A 19 2.80 -22.52 -0.32
C PHE A 19 3.18 -24.00 -0.04
N PRO A 20 3.30 -24.46 1.23
CA PRO A 20 3.46 -25.88 1.55
C PRO A 20 2.34 -26.76 0.99
N LEU A 21 1.10 -26.28 0.97
CA LEU A 21 -0.03 -27.03 0.41
C LEU A 21 0.11 -27.21 -1.11
N ALA A 22 0.53 -26.18 -1.84
CA ALA A 22 0.81 -26.29 -3.27
C ALA A 22 1.98 -27.24 -3.55
N PHE A 23 3.02 -27.22 -2.71
CA PHE A 23 4.13 -28.15 -2.78
C PHE A 23 3.68 -29.61 -2.60
N LEU A 24 2.83 -29.88 -1.60
CA LEU A 24 2.18 -31.19 -1.42
C LEU A 24 1.36 -31.59 -2.66
N GLY A 25 0.65 -30.63 -3.28
CA GLY A 25 -0.05 -30.83 -4.55
C GLY A 25 0.89 -31.31 -5.66
N GLY A 26 2.07 -30.69 -5.79
CA GLY A 26 3.12 -31.11 -6.72
C GLY A 26 3.62 -32.53 -6.46
N ILE A 27 3.89 -32.88 -5.20
CA ILE A 27 4.30 -34.24 -4.81
C ILE A 27 3.23 -35.27 -5.21
N ILE A 28 1.95 -34.99 -4.92
CA ILE A 28 0.83 -35.86 -5.29
C ILE A 28 0.81 -36.07 -6.81
N LEU A 29 0.97 -35.01 -7.60
CA LEU A 29 0.99 -35.13 -9.07
C LEU A 29 2.15 -35.98 -9.57
N ILE A 30 3.37 -35.78 -9.06
CA ILE A 30 4.54 -36.60 -9.43
C ILE A 30 4.29 -38.07 -9.08
N PHE A 31 3.84 -38.34 -7.84
CA PHE A 31 3.53 -39.69 -7.40
C PHE A 31 2.48 -40.36 -8.29
N THR A 32 1.41 -39.65 -8.66
CA THR A 32 0.37 -40.21 -9.55
C THR A 32 0.83 -40.47 -10.98
N SER A 33 1.92 -39.83 -11.40
CA SER A 33 2.52 -40.04 -12.72
C SER A 33 3.36 -41.31 -12.73
N VAL A 34 4.13 -41.55 -11.66
CA VAL A 34 5.07 -42.68 -11.53
C VAL A 34 4.40 -43.95 -11.01
N ALA A 35 3.39 -43.80 -10.13
CA ALA A 35 2.70 -44.94 -9.55
C ALA A 35 1.79 -45.64 -10.57
N ASN A 36 1.83 -46.98 -10.58
CA ASN A 36 0.95 -47.83 -11.38
C ASN A 36 -0.46 -47.92 -10.75
N LEU A 37 -1.11 -46.77 -10.61
CA LEU A 37 -2.46 -46.64 -10.05
C LEU A 37 -3.51 -46.97 -11.12
N ASN A 38 -4.58 -47.64 -10.70
CA ASN A 38 -5.78 -47.82 -11.52
C ASN A 38 -6.37 -46.46 -11.96
N ASN A 39 -7.12 -46.44 -13.07
CA ASN A 39 -7.63 -45.20 -13.68
C ASN A 39 -8.49 -44.32 -12.74
N LYS A 40 -9.30 -44.93 -11.86
CA LYS A 40 -10.14 -44.19 -10.90
C LYS A 40 -9.34 -43.41 -9.84
N PRO A 41 -8.47 -44.06 -9.00
CA PRO A 41 -7.68 -43.33 -8.02
C PRO A 41 -6.73 -42.32 -8.66
N LYS A 42 -6.14 -42.66 -9.82
CA LYS A 42 -5.27 -41.74 -10.58
C LYS A 42 -5.97 -40.42 -10.93
N LYS A 43 -7.25 -40.47 -11.34
CA LYS A 43 -8.04 -39.26 -11.64
C LYS A 43 -8.30 -38.41 -10.40
N ILE A 44 -8.63 -39.03 -9.27
CA ILE A 44 -8.93 -38.32 -8.01
C ILE A 44 -7.69 -37.57 -7.51
N TYR A 45 -6.55 -38.24 -7.42
CA TYR A 45 -5.32 -37.60 -6.94
C TYR A 45 -4.84 -36.49 -7.88
N LYS A 46 -5.03 -36.62 -9.20
CA LYS A 46 -4.77 -35.53 -10.15
C LYS A 46 -5.63 -34.30 -9.88
N ILE A 47 -6.92 -34.48 -9.57
CA ILE A 47 -7.81 -33.36 -9.22
C ILE A 47 -7.32 -32.70 -7.93
N ILE A 48 -7.03 -33.48 -6.88
CA ILE A 48 -6.55 -32.95 -5.60
C ILE A 48 -5.25 -32.16 -5.79
N GLY A 49 -4.27 -32.73 -6.50
CA GLY A 49 -3.00 -32.07 -6.78
C GLY A 49 -3.18 -30.77 -7.55
N ASN A 50 -4.02 -30.76 -8.59
CA ASN A 50 -4.33 -29.55 -9.36
C ASN A 50 -5.03 -28.49 -8.49
N THR A 51 -6.00 -28.88 -7.65
CA THR A 51 -6.70 -27.94 -6.75
C THR A 51 -5.73 -27.29 -5.75
N LEU A 52 -4.82 -28.08 -5.18
CA LEU A 52 -3.80 -27.60 -4.22
C LEU A 52 -2.80 -26.62 -4.86
N ILE A 53 -2.50 -26.77 -6.14
CA ILE A 53 -1.68 -25.81 -6.90
C ILE A 53 -2.52 -24.58 -7.29
N LEU A 54 -3.74 -24.78 -7.77
CA LEU A 54 -4.60 -23.70 -8.26
C LEU A 54 -4.95 -22.69 -7.17
N GLN A 55 -5.17 -23.14 -5.92
CA GLN A 55 -5.44 -22.24 -4.80
C GLN A 55 -4.33 -21.19 -4.58
N LEU A 56 -3.07 -21.49 -4.93
CA LEU A 56 -1.96 -20.54 -4.77
C LEU A 56 -2.16 -19.32 -5.67
N PHE A 57 -2.60 -19.55 -6.92
CA PHE A 57 -2.95 -18.48 -7.84
C PHE A 57 -4.15 -17.68 -7.33
N ILE A 58 -5.20 -18.35 -6.86
CA ILE A 58 -6.40 -17.69 -6.33
C ILE A 58 -6.04 -16.78 -5.15
N ILE A 59 -5.23 -17.26 -4.21
CA ILE A 59 -4.79 -16.51 -3.04
C ILE A 59 -3.92 -15.32 -3.46
N PHE A 60 -2.99 -15.52 -4.41
CA PHE A 60 -2.13 -14.46 -4.94
C PHE A 60 -2.95 -13.32 -5.56
N PHE A 61 -3.84 -13.63 -6.50
CA PHE A 61 -4.68 -12.61 -7.15
C PHE A 61 -5.64 -11.93 -6.16
N SER A 62 -6.23 -12.69 -5.24
CA SER A 62 -7.09 -12.14 -4.18
C SER A 62 -6.32 -11.16 -3.28
N MET A 63 -5.07 -11.47 -2.94
CA MET A 63 -4.23 -10.56 -2.15
C MET A 63 -3.92 -9.26 -2.90
N LEU A 64 -3.60 -9.34 -4.20
CA LEU A 64 -3.36 -8.15 -5.02
C LEU A 64 -4.59 -7.24 -5.07
N PHE A 65 -5.76 -7.84 -5.31
CA PHE A 65 -7.03 -7.13 -5.34
C PHE A 65 -7.35 -6.47 -4.00
N LEU A 66 -7.20 -7.20 -2.89
CA LEU A 66 -7.43 -6.70 -1.55
C LEU A 66 -6.49 -5.55 -1.19
N LYS A 67 -5.20 -5.65 -1.53
CA LYS A 67 -4.22 -4.57 -1.36
C LYS A 67 -4.64 -3.30 -2.09
N GLN A 68 -5.11 -3.42 -3.33
CA GLN A 68 -5.58 -2.29 -4.11
C GLN A 68 -6.83 -1.65 -3.49
N LEU A 69 -7.84 -2.45 -3.11
CA LEU A 69 -9.03 -1.94 -2.44
C LEU A 69 -8.69 -1.22 -1.13
N PHE A 70 -7.79 -1.81 -0.34
CA PHE A 70 -7.35 -1.20 0.91
C PHE A 70 -6.65 0.15 0.66
N ARG A 71 -5.73 0.21 -0.31
CA ARG A 71 -5.06 1.45 -0.73
C ARG A 71 -6.05 2.55 -1.09
N GLU A 72 -7.08 2.23 -1.87
CA GLU A 72 -8.10 3.19 -2.28
C GLU A 72 -8.95 3.70 -1.10
N MET A 73 -9.37 2.80 -0.22
CA MET A 73 -10.14 3.17 0.98
C MET A 73 -9.33 4.04 1.93
N VAL A 74 -8.08 3.64 2.19
CA VAL A 74 -7.15 4.38 3.05
C VAL A 74 -6.86 5.77 2.46
N SER A 75 -6.64 5.87 1.15
CA SER A 75 -6.42 7.15 0.47
C SER A 75 -7.64 8.08 0.57
N LYS A 76 -8.86 7.54 0.44
CA LYS A 76 -10.09 8.30 0.63
C LYS A 76 -10.24 8.78 2.07
N GLU A 77 -9.94 7.93 3.05
CA GLU A 77 -9.98 8.31 4.47
C GLU A 77 -8.92 9.38 4.78
N LEU A 78 -7.71 9.26 4.24
CA LEU A 78 -6.65 10.24 4.37
C LEU A 78 -7.13 11.62 3.91
N ILE A 79 -7.65 11.71 2.68
CA ILE A 79 -8.15 12.97 2.11
C ILE A 79 -9.29 13.53 2.97
N ARG A 80 -10.21 12.68 3.46
CA ARG A 80 -11.29 13.11 4.35
C ARG A 80 -10.73 13.69 5.65
N ASN A 81 -9.78 13.01 6.29
CA ASN A 81 -9.20 13.45 7.56
C ASN A 81 -8.41 14.75 7.40
N ILE A 82 -7.62 14.87 6.33
CA ILE A 82 -6.88 16.10 6.02
C ILE A 82 -7.83 17.29 5.79
N LYS A 83 -8.97 17.09 5.12
CA LYS A 83 -9.97 18.15 4.92
C LYS A 83 -10.65 18.59 6.22
N LEU A 84 -10.74 17.70 7.21
CA LEU A 84 -11.29 18.02 8.53
C LEU A 84 -10.25 18.65 9.47
N THR A 85 -8.97 18.59 9.12
CA THR A 85 -7.90 19.23 9.89
C THR A 85 -7.98 20.75 9.75
N SER A 86 -8.39 21.42 10.81
CA SER A 86 -8.33 22.87 10.91
C SER A 86 -6.91 23.33 11.26
N SER A 87 -6.31 24.03 10.31
CA SER A 87 -5.32 25.11 10.50
C SER A 87 -3.93 24.82 11.08
N THR A 88 -3.60 23.64 11.61
CA THR A 88 -2.22 23.38 12.09
C THR A 88 -1.62 22.07 11.57
N ILE A 89 -0.66 22.22 10.65
CA ILE A 89 0.27 21.14 10.28
C ILE A 89 1.63 21.51 10.87
N LYS A 90 2.14 20.66 11.76
CA LYS A 90 3.50 20.76 12.28
C LYS A 90 4.33 19.67 11.63
N GLY A 91 5.46 19.98 11.02
CA GLY A 91 6.45 18.98 10.63
C GLY A 91 7.42 18.73 11.76
N LYS A 92 8.10 17.58 11.75
CA LYS A 92 9.13 17.24 12.77
C LYS A 92 10.21 18.34 12.90
N ASN A 93 10.45 19.12 11.84
CA ASN A 93 11.37 20.26 11.80
C ASN A 93 10.87 21.39 10.87
N ILE A 94 9.57 21.46 10.61
CA ILE A 94 9.00 22.38 9.61
C ILE A 94 7.75 23.01 10.21
N ASN A 95 7.63 24.34 10.13
CA ASN A 95 6.37 25.02 10.41
C ASN A 95 5.84 25.58 9.09
N LEU A 96 4.74 25.01 8.59
CA LEU A 96 4.10 25.50 7.38
C LEU A 96 3.22 26.71 7.73
N GLN A 97 3.29 27.75 6.91
CA GLN A 97 2.34 28.86 6.97
C GLN A 97 0.95 28.37 6.58
N GLU A 98 -0.11 29.05 7.02
CA GLU A 98 -1.49 28.65 6.72
C GLU A 98 -1.77 28.54 5.21
N THR A 99 -1.19 29.43 4.41
CA THR A 99 -1.25 29.40 2.95
C THR A 99 -0.62 28.13 2.37
N GLN A 100 0.58 27.77 2.86
CA GLN A 100 1.30 26.56 2.47
C GLN A 100 0.56 25.29 2.88
N VAL A 101 -0.07 25.29 4.07
CA VAL A 101 -0.95 24.22 4.53
C VAL A 101 -2.12 24.03 3.56
N LYS A 102 -2.82 25.11 3.19
CA LYS A 102 -3.95 25.06 2.25
C LYS A 102 -3.52 24.52 0.88
N LEU A 103 -2.39 24.97 0.36
CA LEU A 103 -1.82 24.48 -0.90
C LEU A 103 -1.48 23.00 -0.83
N LEU A 104 -0.80 22.55 0.23
CA LEU A 104 -0.47 21.14 0.41
C LEU A 104 -1.73 20.27 0.46
N ILE A 105 -2.75 20.70 1.22
CA ILE A 105 -4.06 20.02 1.27
C ILE A 105 -4.69 19.93 -0.12
N GLN A 106 -4.60 20.99 -0.92
CA GLN A 106 -5.09 21.01 -2.29
C GLN A 106 -4.34 20.01 -3.18
N TYR A 107 -3.01 19.95 -3.11
CA TYR A 107 -2.20 18.98 -3.86
C TYR A 107 -2.56 17.54 -3.47
N ILE A 108 -2.61 17.23 -2.17
CA ILE A 108 -2.98 15.90 -1.67
C ILE A 108 -4.41 15.52 -2.07
N SER A 109 -5.33 16.48 -2.05
CA SER A 109 -6.74 16.26 -2.41
C SER A 109 -7.00 16.19 -3.92
N SER A 110 -6.06 16.66 -4.74
CA SER A 110 -6.25 16.75 -6.20
C SER A 110 -6.49 15.38 -6.83
N LYS A 111 -7.37 15.27 -7.83
CA LYS A 111 -7.61 13.96 -8.50
C LYS A 111 -6.50 13.55 -9.48
N LYS A 112 -5.45 14.35 -9.63
CA LYS A 112 -4.40 14.10 -10.61
C LYS A 112 -3.58 12.90 -10.15
N GLU A 113 -3.71 11.78 -10.84
CA GLU A 113 -2.88 10.61 -10.65
C GLU A 113 -1.60 10.77 -11.47
N ILE A 114 -0.46 10.62 -10.79
CA ILE A 114 0.85 10.56 -11.43
C ILE A 114 1.15 9.08 -11.64
N LYS A 115 1.43 8.70 -12.89
CA LYS A 115 1.76 7.32 -13.21
C LYS A 115 3.07 6.94 -12.50
N PRO A 116 3.15 5.73 -11.93
CA PRO A 116 4.40 5.23 -11.38
C PRO A 116 5.49 5.23 -12.45
N HIS A 117 6.68 5.66 -12.05
CA HIS A 117 7.91 5.56 -12.84
C HIS A 117 9.04 5.05 -11.94
N HIS A 118 10.15 4.63 -12.54
CA HIS A 118 11.24 3.86 -11.90
C HIS A 118 12.19 4.72 -11.06
N SER A 119 11.65 5.66 -10.29
CA SER A 119 12.39 6.46 -9.34
C SER A 119 12.38 5.84 -7.94
N SER A 120 13.43 6.09 -7.18
CA SER A 120 13.48 5.75 -5.75
C SER A 120 13.15 6.98 -4.88
N PRO A 121 12.45 6.81 -3.75
CA PRO A 121 12.27 7.87 -2.77
C PRO A 121 13.61 8.23 -2.11
N THR A 122 13.88 9.53 -1.90
CA THR A 122 15.15 10.01 -1.34
C THR A 122 14.97 10.68 0.01
N ARG A 123 14.48 11.92 0.04
CA ARG A 123 14.34 12.71 1.26
C ARG A 123 12.98 12.48 1.89
N LYS A 124 12.94 12.21 3.20
CA LYS A 124 11.71 12.03 3.97
C LYS A 124 11.37 13.28 4.76
N THR A 125 10.15 13.76 4.59
CA THR A 125 9.55 14.84 5.38
C THR A 125 8.33 14.32 6.10
N THR A 126 8.35 14.32 7.43
CA THR A 126 7.22 13.88 8.26
C THR A 126 6.40 15.08 8.72
N LEU A 127 5.10 15.02 8.44
CA LEU A 127 4.09 16.01 8.79
C LEU A 127 3.09 15.43 9.78
N TYR A 128 2.80 16.19 10.83
CA TYR A 128 1.79 15.92 11.83
C TYR A 128 0.58 16.80 11.52
N PHE A 129 -0.50 16.16 11.10
CA PHE A 129 -1.81 16.78 10.90
C PHE A 129 -2.57 16.65 12.21
N ILE A 130 -2.66 17.75 12.94
CA ILE A 130 -3.29 17.79 14.26
C ILE A 130 -4.71 18.33 14.06
N ASN A 131 -5.71 17.49 14.29
CA ASN A 131 -7.11 17.93 14.36
C ASN A 131 -7.62 17.80 15.82
N GLN A 132 -8.86 18.22 16.06
CA GLN A 132 -9.44 18.20 17.42
C GLN A 132 -9.63 16.78 18.00
N LEU A 133 -9.58 15.73 17.18
CA LEU A 133 -9.93 14.35 17.54
C LEU A 133 -8.72 13.39 17.49
N ASP A 134 -7.71 13.69 16.69
CA ASP A 134 -6.62 12.78 16.36
C ASP A 134 -5.40 13.52 15.78
N THR A 135 -4.22 12.91 15.91
CA THR A 135 -2.99 13.35 15.23
C THR A 135 -2.62 12.32 14.17
N SER A 136 -2.72 12.73 12.90
CA SER A 136 -2.33 11.89 11.77
C SER A 136 -0.90 12.19 11.33
N ILE A 137 -0.08 11.14 11.20
CA ILE A 137 1.32 11.27 10.78
C ILE A 137 1.44 10.90 9.30
N ILE A 138 1.77 11.89 8.46
CA ILE A 138 1.97 11.70 7.02
C ILE A 138 3.46 11.82 6.73
N SER A 139 4.00 10.86 5.99
CA SER A 139 5.37 10.94 5.47
C SER A 139 5.34 11.24 3.98
N LEU A 140 6.04 12.29 3.58
CA LEU A 140 6.29 12.66 2.20
C LEU A 140 7.72 12.25 1.85
N TYR A 141 7.90 11.45 0.80
CA TYR A 141 9.22 11.13 0.28
C TYR A 141 9.42 11.82 -1.07
N GLN A 142 10.45 12.64 -1.19
CA GLN A 142 10.80 13.29 -2.44
C GLN A 142 11.35 12.26 -3.43
N ASP A 143 10.87 12.34 -4.66
CA ASP A 143 11.34 11.53 -5.77
C ASP A 143 12.81 11.84 -6.12
N SER A 144 13.60 10.83 -6.46
CA SER A 144 15.02 10.97 -6.81
C SER A 144 15.24 11.74 -8.09
N GLU A 145 14.40 11.49 -9.10
CA GLU A 145 14.55 12.00 -10.46
C GLU A 145 13.76 13.30 -10.63
N ILE A 146 12.52 13.33 -10.13
CA ILE A 146 11.62 14.48 -10.28
C ILE A 146 11.50 15.20 -8.94
N LYS A 147 12.39 16.16 -8.67
CA LYS A 147 12.43 16.89 -7.37
C LYS A 147 11.13 17.54 -6.93
N LYS A 148 10.18 17.75 -7.84
CA LYS A 148 8.85 18.31 -7.57
C LYS A 148 7.81 17.26 -7.16
N GLU A 149 8.15 15.97 -7.22
CA GLU A 149 7.25 14.87 -6.91
C GLU A 149 7.50 14.29 -5.52
N PHE A 150 6.40 13.97 -4.85
CA PHE A 150 6.41 13.42 -3.50
C PHE A 150 5.48 12.22 -3.39
N HIS A 151 6.01 11.13 -2.85
CA HIS A 151 5.28 9.93 -2.48
C HIS A 151 4.70 10.10 -1.09
N ILE A 152 3.40 9.83 -0.94
CA ILE A 152 2.64 10.05 0.29
C ILE A 152 2.38 8.70 0.97
N TYR A 153 2.77 8.62 2.23
CA TYR A 153 2.52 7.48 3.13
C TYR A 153 1.82 7.98 4.38
N TRP A 154 0.98 7.13 4.97
CA TRP A 154 0.22 7.49 6.17
C TRP A 154 0.41 6.45 7.27
N ASP A 155 0.96 6.89 8.40
CA ASP A 155 1.29 6.03 9.53
C ASP A 155 0.09 5.93 10.49
N LYS A 156 -0.99 5.29 10.03
CA LYS A 156 -2.18 5.00 10.86
C LYS A 156 -2.42 3.50 11.05
N TYR A 157 -2.01 2.68 10.10
CA TYR A 157 -2.17 1.24 10.13
C TYR A 157 -0.82 0.59 9.81
N ASP A 158 -0.49 -0.52 10.47
CA ASP A 158 0.82 -1.18 10.31
C ASP A 158 1.07 -1.59 8.85
N HIS A 159 0.04 -2.08 8.15
CA HIS A 159 0.14 -2.46 6.74
C HIS A 159 0.14 -1.26 5.77
N VAL A 160 -0.03 -0.03 6.25
CA VAL A 160 -0.03 1.21 5.42
C VAL A 160 1.29 1.96 5.49
N LYS A 161 2.13 1.70 6.51
CA LYS A 161 3.42 2.39 6.69
C LYS A 161 4.32 2.31 5.45
N GLU A 162 4.24 1.20 4.73
CA GLU A 162 5.03 0.92 3.52
C GLU A 162 4.21 1.07 2.23
N LEU A 163 2.90 1.33 2.34
CA LEU A 163 2.01 1.43 1.19
C LEU A 163 2.00 2.88 0.68
N GLU A 164 2.54 3.08 -0.52
CA GLU A 164 2.42 4.37 -1.22
C GLU A 164 0.94 4.63 -1.53
N LEU A 165 0.34 5.59 -0.84
CA LEU A 165 -1.06 5.93 -1.04
C LEU A 165 -1.25 6.74 -2.32
N LYS A 166 -0.33 7.67 -2.56
CA LYS A 166 -0.44 8.63 -3.66
C LYS A 166 0.88 9.30 -3.98
N ARG A 167 1.01 9.81 -5.21
CA ARG A 167 2.04 10.77 -5.62
C ARG A 167 1.42 12.12 -5.91
N ILE A 168 2.10 13.19 -5.51
CA ILE A 168 1.73 14.57 -5.83
C ILE A 168 2.89 15.29 -6.51
N HIS A 169 2.56 16.22 -7.39
CA HIS A 169 3.50 17.09 -8.09
C HIS A 169 3.28 18.51 -7.60
N ILE A 170 4.28 19.09 -6.93
CA ILE A 170 4.21 20.42 -6.34
C ILE A 170 4.92 21.40 -7.27
N ASN A 171 4.19 22.41 -7.75
CA ASN A 171 4.75 23.48 -8.59
C ASN A 171 5.09 24.76 -7.82
N ASP A 172 4.58 24.86 -6.60
CA ASP A 172 4.77 26.04 -5.76
C ASP A 172 6.17 26.02 -5.13
N LYS A 173 6.97 27.05 -5.43
CA LYS A 173 8.37 27.12 -5.00
C LYS A 173 8.49 27.24 -3.48
N ASP A 174 7.66 28.08 -2.86
CA ASP A 174 7.72 28.32 -1.42
C ASP A 174 7.38 27.04 -0.64
N LEU A 175 6.42 26.26 -1.12
CA LEU A 175 6.10 24.95 -0.53
C LEU A 175 7.21 23.92 -0.77
N LEU A 176 7.85 23.91 -1.95
CA LEU A 176 8.98 23.03 -2.24
C LEU A 176 10.17 23.31 -1.33
N ASP A 177 10.54 24.59 -1.17
CA ASP A 177 11.66 25.02 -0.35
C ASP A 177 11.45 24.65 1.13
N VAL A 178 10.19 24.61 1.59
CA VAL A 178 9.90 24.17 2.94
C VAL A 178 9.91 22.64 3.08
N LEU A 179 9.37 21.91 2.10
CA LEU A 179 9.29 20.45 2.16
C LEU A 179 10.62 19.74 1.83
N ALA A 180 11.50 20.40 1.10
CA ALA A 180 12.81 19.89 0.67
C ALA A 180 13.86 21.04 0.58
N PRO A 181 14.33 21.59 1.72
CA PRO A 181 15.07 22.87 1.81
C PRO A 181 16.45 23.01 1.13
N PHE A 182 16.82 22.15 0.19
CA PHE A 182 18.09 22.24 -0.55
C PHE A 182 17.90 21.66 -1.97
N GLY A 183 16.98 22.25 -2.73
CA GLY A 183 16.71 21.93 -4.14
C GLY A 183 17.41 22.90 -5.08
#